data_AF-A0A257ZIG5-F1
#
_entry.id   AF-A0A257ZIG5-F1
#
_cell.length_a   1.000
_cell.length_b   1.000
_cell.length_c   1.000
_cell.angle_alpha   90.00
_cell.angle_beta   90.00
_cell.angle_gamma   90.00
#
_symmetry.space_group_name_H-M   'P 1'
#
loop_
_entity.id
_entity.type
_entity.pdbx_description
1 polymer ?
#
loop_
_entity_poly.entity_id
_entity_poly.type
_entity_poly.pdbx_seq_one_letter_code
_entity_poly.pdbx_strand_id
1 'polypeptide(L)'
;AQAPWDRKGFSPPGGGPSTPRIMDAFSLANGRAQAAGGHTIPAVPALLSCVYEGLRLPIDTGLRLERKLFGTVFARPEPRAMIRTLFFAKQAADKLARRPAGIPPHKTRTLGIIGAGFMGRGIAEVAARAGISVVLLDRDGAAAEAGHAGVLAALDAQTARGRLAEDRRDAAAARLTAASDFAALAGCDLVIEAAPEDRALKARLGVRHQHLVPPPCRPCAGEPAAGADGGPALLLSRAAHGAGGGGARPRHQRRDAGPRAGFRRPDPQDPHRGE
;
A
#
# COMPACT_ATOMS: atom_id res chain seq x y z
N ALA A 1 38.74 -16.34 14.58
CA ALA A 1 38.05 -16.66 15.85
C ALA A 1 37.02 -17.75 15.58
N GLN A 2 36.92 -18.77 16.44
CA GLN A 2 35.94 -19.84 16.27
C GLN A 2 34.52 -19.32 16.54
N ALA A 3 33.57 -19.64 15.67
CA ALA A 3 32.20 -19.18 15.81
C ALA A 3 31.51 -19.84 17.02
N PRO A 4 30.48 -19.21 17.63
CA PRO A 4 29.82 -19.75 18.81
C PRO A 4 29.27 -21.17 18.63
N TRP A 5 28.75 -21.49 17.44
CA TRP A 5 28.16 -22.79 17.10
C TRP A 5 29.19 -23.91 16.87
N ASP A 6 30.46 -23.57 16.68
CA ASP A 6 31.55 -24.55 16.56
C ASP A 6 32.12 -24.97 17.93
N ARG A 7 31.66 -24.33 19.01
CA ARG A 7 32.09 -24.64 20.38
C ARG A 7 31.34 -25.86 20.90
N LYS A 8 32.07 -26.77 21.54
CA LYS A 8 31.48 -27.97 22.16
C LYS A 8 30.43 -27.57 23.21
N GLY A 9 29.25 -28.18 23.13
CA GLY A 9 28.13 -27.89 24.04
C GLY A 9 27.32 -26.65 23.68
N PHE A 10 27.52 -26.07 22.49
CA PHE A 10 26.67 -25.01 22.00
C PHE A 10 25.22 -25.48 21.87
N SER A 11 24.30 -24.64 22.38
CA SER A 11 22.86 -24.79 22.20
C SER A 11 22.31 -23.47 21.68
N PRO A 12 21.44 -23.49 20.65
CA PRO A 12 20.85 -22.27 20.13
C PRO A 12 20.02 -21.55 21.21
N PRO A 13 19.94 -20.21 21.17
CA PRO A 13 19.09 -19.45 22.08
C PRO A 13 17.64 -19.91 21.98
N GLY A 14 17.05 -20.31 23.11
CA GLY A 14 15.68 -20.84 23.16
C GLY A 14 15.56 -22.37 23.02
N GLY A 15 16.67 -23.07 22.76
CA GLY A 15 16.70 -24.53 22.66
C GLY A 15 16.49 -25.04 21.24
N GLY A 16 16.63 -26.36 21.09
CA GLY A 16 16.46 -27.03 19.81
C GLY A 16 14.99 -27.20 19.41
N PRO A 17 14.73 -27.73 18.20
CA PRO A 17 13.38 -27.94 17.70
C PRO A 17 12.55 -28.87 18.57
N SER A 18 13.17 -29.75 19.37
CA SER A 18 12.48 -30.65 20.30
C SER A 18 12.01 -29.99 21.60
N THR A 19 12.39 -28.73 21.86
CA THR A 19 11.91 -27.99 23.04
C THR A 19 10.43 -27.62 22.85
N PRO A 20 9.52 -27.94 23.81
CA PRO A 20 8.07 -27.73 23.63
C PRO A 20 7.68 -26.31 23.18
N ARG A 21 8.29 -25.29 23.78
CA ARG A 21 8.08 -23.88 23.40
C ARG A 21 8.43 -23.58 21.94
N ILE A 22 9.48 -24.22 21.42
CA ILE A 22 9.94 -24.03 20.04
C ILE A 22 9.03 -24.79 19.07
N MET A 23 8.57 -25.99 19.42
CA MET A 23 7.57 -26.74 18.65
C MET A 23 6.28 -25.95 18.46
N ASP A 24 5.76 -25.35 19.54
CA ASP A 24 4.56 -24.51 19.49
C ASP A 24 4.80 -23.27 18.62
N ALA A 25 5.98 -22.67 18.72
CA ALA A 25 6.36 -21.51 17.91
C ALA A 25 6.41 -21.83 16.41
N PHE A 26 6.99 -22.97 16.00
CA PHE A 26 7.00 -23.41 14.60
C PHE A 26 5.60 -23.72 14.08
N SER A 27 4.75 -24.34 14.91
CA SER A 27 3.36 -24.64 14.54
C SER A 27 2.57 -23.36 14.30
N LEU A 28 2.70 -22.38 15.20
CA LEU A 28 2.08 -21.05 15.04
C LEU A 28 2.65 -20.29 13.84
N ALA A 29 3.98 -20.32 13.65
CA ALA A 29 4.64 -19.66 12.54
C ALA A 29 4.19 -20.21 11.19
N ASN A 30 4.01 -21.53 11.07
CA ASN A 30 3.47 -22.16 9.88
C ASN A 30 2.02 -21.73 9.62
N GLY A 31 1.18 -21.69 10.65
CA GLY A 31 -0.20 -21.17 10.52
C GLY A 31 -0.25 -19.71 10.06
N ARG A 32 0.64 -18.86 10.60
CA ARG A 32 0.77 -17.46 10.17
C ARG A 32 1.30 -17.32 8.75
N ALA A 33 2.29 -18.14 8.37
CA ALA A 33 2.81 -18.18 7.01
C ALA A 33 1.72 -18.53 5.99
N GLN A 34 0.85 -19.49 6.33
CA GLN A 34 -0.30 -19.85 5.51
C GLN A 34 -1.32 -18.70 5.40
N ALA A 35 -1.60 -18.01 6.51
CA ALA A 35 -2.49 -16.85 6.51
C ALA A 35 -1.93 -15.63 5.73
N ALA A 36 -0.61 -15.43 5.73
CA ALA A 36 0.05 -14.25 5.16
C ALA A 36 0.35 -14.34 3.66
N GLY A 37 0.11 -15.49 3.03
CA GLY A 37 0.41 -15.67 1.61
C GLY A 37 0.48 -17.12 1.13
N GLY A 38 0.52 -18.08 2.06
CA GLY A 38 0.49 -19.52 1.78
C GLY A 38 1.44 -19.94 0.67
N HIS A 39 0.94 -20.74 -0.27
CA HIS A 39 1.71 -21.26 -1.40
C HIS A 39 2.07 -20.22 -2.48
N THR A 40 1.62 -18.96 -2.35
CA THR A 40 1.91 -17.89 -3.32
C THR A 40 3.33 -17.35 -3.16
N ILE A 41 3.91 -17.47 -1.95
CA ILE A 41 5.29 -17.05 -1.66
C ILE A 41 6.06 -18.30 -1.22
N PRO A 42 6.70 -19.03 -2.15
CA PRO A 42 7.34 -20.31 -1.86
C PRO A 42 8.52 -20.21 -0.90
N ALA A 43 9.09 -19.00 -0.74
CA ALA A 43 10.20 -18.76 0.17
C ALA A 43 9.83 -18.94 1.65
N VAL A 44 8.61 -18.58 2.07
CA VAL A 44 8.22 -18.64 3.50
C VAL A 44 8.20 -20.07 4.04
N PRO A 45 7.51 -21.05 3.42
CA PRO A 45 7.56 -22.43 3.89
C PRO A 45 8.96 -23.04 3.76
N ALA A 46 9.71 -22.72 2.69
CA ALA A 46 11.07 -23.21 2.52
C ALA A 46 12.02 -22.72 3.62
N LEU A 47 11.90 -21.46 4.05
CA LEU A 47 12.67 -20.91 5.16
C LEU A 47 12.31 -21.60 6.48
N LEU A 48 11.02 -21.81 6.75
CA LEU A 48 10.59 -22.53 7.95
C LEU A 48 11.14 -23.96 8.00
N SER A 49 11.07 -24.70 6.88
CA SER A 49 11.69 -26.03 6.77
C SER A 49 13.20 -25.98 6.95
N CYS A 50 13.88 -25.00 6.34
CA CYS A 50 15.33 -24.83 6.45
C CYS A 50 15.78 -24.64 7.90
N VAL A 51 15.09 -23.78 8.67
CA VAL A 51 15.44 -23.54 10.07
C VAL A 51 15.08 -24.75 10.93
N TYR A 52 13.90 -25.35 10.74
CA TYR A 52 13.45 -26.48 11.55
C TYR A 52 14.35 -27.70 11.40
N GLU A 53 14.68 -28.07 10.16
CA GLU A 53 15.56 -29.21 9.87
C GLU A 53 17.03 -28.87 10.15
N GLY A 54 17.47 -27.65 9.79
CA GLY A 54 18.85 -27.19 9.98
C GLY A 54 19.28 -27.20 11.45
N LEU A 55 18.39 -26.84 12.38
CA LEU A 55 18.66 -26.87 13.82
C LEU A 55 18.85 -28.29 14.39
N ARG A 56 18.52 -29.35 13.63
CA ARG A 56 18.72 -30.76 14.03
C ARG A 56 20.01 -31.35 13.45
N LEU A 57 20.67 -30.61 12.57
CA LEU A 57 21.81 -31.08 11.78
C LEU A 57 23.09 -30.32 12.18
N PRO A 58 24.28 -30.92 11.98
CA PRO A 58 25.52 -30.17 12.02
C PRO A 58 25.50 -29.02 11.00
N ILE A 59 26.18 -27.92 11.31
CA ILE A 59 26.12 -26.68 10.51
C ILE A 59 26.41 -26.90 9.03
N ASP A 60 27.43 -27.69 8.68
CA ASP A 60 27.78 -27.98 7.29
C ASP A 60 26.67 -28.72 6.53
N THR A 61 25.94 -29.60 7.21
CA THR A 61 24.79 -30.31 6.64
C THR A 61 23.59 -29.37 6.54
N GLY A 62 23.40 -28.49 7.53
CA GLY A 62 22.40 -27.42 7.48
C GLY A 62 22.60 -26.48 6.29
N LEU A 63 23.83 -26.07 6.00
CA LEU A 63 24.16 -25.23 4.84
C LEU A 63 23.90 -25.96 3.50
N ARG A 64 24.16 -27.27 3.43
CA ARG A 64 23.80 -28.07 2.25
C ARG A 64 22.28 -28.14 2.05
N LEU A 65 21.52 -28.28 3.13
CA LEU A 65 20.06 -28.24 3.09
C LEU A 65 19.56 -26.86 2.65
N GLU A 66 20.11 -25.77 3.20
CA GLU A 66 19.77 -24.41 2.81
C GLU A 66 19.99 -24.22 1.31
N ARG A 67 21.16 -24.62 0.80
CA ARG A 67 21.47 -24.56 -0.63
C ARG A 67 20.45 -25.32 -1.48
N LYS A 68 20.02 -26.50 -1.03
CA LYS A 68 19.01 -27.31 -1.72
C LYS A 68 17.67 -26.58 -1.77
N LEU A 69 17.17 -26.10 -0.62
CA LEU A 69 15.89 -25.40 -0.51
C LEU A 69 15.91 -24.05 -1.25
N PHE A 70 17.03 -23.34 -1.21
CA PHE A 70 17.23 -22.14 -2.02
C PHE A 70 17.11 -22.47 -3.51
N GLY A 71 17.78 -23.54 -3.98
CA GLY A 71 17.69 -23.98 -5.37
C GLY A 71 16.26 -24.33 -5.80
N THR A 72 15.48 -25.00 -4.94
CA THR A 72 14.08 -25.34 -5.26
C THR A 72 13.18 -24.12 -5.33
N VAL A 73 13.37 -23.12 -4.46
CA VAL A 73 12.63 -21.85 -4.51
C VAL A 73 13.05 -21.07 -5.75
N PHE A 74 14.36 -20.91 -5.98
CA PHE A 74 14.92 -20.11 -7.06
C PHE A 74 14.52 -20.61 -8.46
N ALA A 75 14.36 -21.93 -8.63
CA ALA A 75 13.93 -22.53 -9.89
C ALA A 75 12.47 -22.19 -10.28
N ARG A 76 11.67 -21.65 -9.34
CA ARG A 76 10.28 -21.29 -9.61
C ARG A 76 10.15 -19.92 -10.31
N PRO A 77 9.01 -19.64 -10.98
CA PRO A 77 8.83 -18.35 -11.65
C PRO A 77 8.63 -17.15 -10.70
N GLU A 78 8.10 -17.37 -9.49
CA GLU A 78 7.73 -16.29 -8.57
C GLU A 78 8.93 -15.45 -8.12
N PRO A 79 10.08 -16.03 -7.70
CA PRO A 79 11.26 -15.23 -7.34
C PRO A 79 11.77 -14.38 -8.50
N ARG A 80 11.74 -14.88 -9.74
CA ARG A 80 12.14 -14.09 -10.93
C ARG A 80 11.22 -12.88 -11.12
N ALA A 81 9.92 -13.05 -10.94
CA ALA A 81 8.95 -11.95 -11.01
C ALA A 81 9.15 -10.93 -9.86
N MET A 82 9.45 -11.42 -8.65
CA MET A 82 9.74 -10.57 -7.49
C MET A 82 11.04 -9.78 -7.69
N ILE A 83 12.12 -10.39 -8.15
CA ILE A 83 13.39 -9.71 -8.45
C ILE A 83 13.18 -8.63 -9.51
N ARG A 84 12.48 -8.95 -10.60
CA ARG A 84 12.18 -7.97 -11.65
C ARG A 84 11.47 -6.73 -11.10
N THR A 85 10.46 -6.92 -10.24
CA THR A 85 9.59 -5.83 -9.79
C THR A 85 10.15 -5.10 -8.57
N LEU A 86 10.50 -5.85 -7.52
CA LEU A 86 10.89 -5.30 -6.22
C LEU A 86 12.33 -4.79 -6.21
N PHE A 87 13.21 -5.34 -7.05
CA PHE A 87 14.59 -4.90 -7.17
C PHE A 87 14.77 -3.98 -8.38
N PHE A 88 14.66 -4.50 -9.60
CA PHE A 88 15.00 -3.72 -10.79
C PHE A 88 14.00 -2.59 -11.08
N ALA A 89 12.70 -2.89 -11.13
CA ALA A 89 11.69 -1.87 -11.45
C ALA A 89 11.58 -0.83 -10.33
N LYS A 90 11.65 -1.25 -9.05
CA LYS A 90 11.66 -0.32 -7.93
C LYS A 90 12.88 0.61 -7.97
N GLN A 91 14.09 0.09 -8.17
CA GLN A 91 15.28 0.94 -8.28
C GLN A 91 15.20 1.90 -9.46
N ALA A 92 14.67 1.46 -10.61
CA ALA A 92 14.47 2.33 -11.76
C ALA A 92 13.44 3.44 -11.45
N ALA A 93 12.36 3.12 -10.73
CA ALA A 93 11.36 4.09 -10.30
C ALA A 93 11.92 5.08 -9.28
N ASP A 94 12.68 4.62 -8.28
CA ASP A 94 13.34 5.45 -7.27
C ASP A 94 14.36 6.42 -7.91
N LYS A 95 15.06 5.97 -8.96
CA LYS A 95 15.94 6.79 -9.80
C LYS A 95 15.20 7.69 -10.79
N LEU A 96 13.87 7.73 -10.73
CA LEU A 96 13.01 8.55 -11.57
C LEU A 96 13.23 8.29 -13.08
N ALA A 97 13.53 7.04 -13.48
CA ALA A 97 13.91 6.70 -14.85
C ALA A 97 12.86 7.08 -15.92
N ARG A 98 11.60 7.29 -15.53
CA ARG A 98 10.49 7.72 -16.40
C ARG A 98 10.10 9.18 -16.23
N ARG A 99 10.77 9.94 -15.37
CA ARG A 99 10.51 11.39 -15.20
C ARG A 99 11.05 12.12 -16.43
N PRO A 100 10.25 12.97 -17.11
CA PRO A 100 10.74 13.76 -18.23
C PRO A 100 11.95 14.62 -17.84
N ALA A 101 12.97 14.62 -18.70
CA ALA A 101 14.18 15.41 -18.48
C ALA A 101 13.89 16.91 -18.58
N GLY A 102 14.64 17.73 -17.85
CA GLY A 102 14.56 19.20 -17.92
C GLY A 102 13.41 19.83 -17.12
N ILE A 103 12.57 19.06 -16.44
CA ILE A 103 11.51 19.61 -15.57
C ILE A 103 12.01 19.76 -14.14
N PRO A 104 12.14 20.99 -13.60
CA PRO A 104 12.62 21.22 -12.24
C PRO A 104 11.63 20.65 -11.20
N PRO A 105 12.10 20.25 -10.01
CA PRO A 105 11.22 19.80 -8.94
C PRO A 105 10.34 20.94 -8.44
N HIS A 106 9.05 20.66 -8.26
CA HIS A 106 8.12 21.55 -7.58
C HIS A 106 7.97 21.10 -6.13
N LYS A 107 8.14 22.02 -5.17
CA LYS A 107 7.96 21.73 -3.74
C LYS A 107 6.57 22.14 -3.30
N THR A 108 5.72 21.16 -3.04
CA THR A 108 4.38 21.38 -2.45
C THR A 108 4.53 21.67 -0.95
N ARG A 109 4.08 22.85 -0.53
CA ARG A 109 3.98 23.29 0.87
C ARG A 109 2.55 23.20 1.39
N THR A 110 1.57 23.49 0.53
CA THR A 110 0.13 23.44 0.85
C THR A 110 -0.60 22.46 -0.08
N LEU A 111 -1.41 21.58 0.50
CA LEU A 111 -2.16 20.55 -0.20
C LEU A 111 -3.66 20.69 0.10
N GLY A 112 -4.46 20.90 -0.94
CA GLY A 112 -5.91 20.82 -0.86
C GLY A 112 -6.39 19.39 -1.14
N ILE A 113 -7.34 18.89 -0.37
CA ILE A 113 -7.94 17.57 -0.58
C ILE A 113 -9.46 17.74 -0.67
N ILE A 114 -10.06 17.33 -1.79
CA ILE A 114 -11.51 17.37 -1.99
C ILE A 114 -12.07 15.99 -1.67
N GLY A 115 -12.68 15.87 -0.50
CA GLY A 115 -13.27 14.65 0.05
C GLY A 115 -12.56 14.21 1.33
N ALA A 116 -13.30 14.19 2.44
CA ALA A 116 -12.85 13.85 3.78
C ALA A 116 -13.22 12.41 4.20
N GLY A 117 -13.50 11.56 3.20
CA GLY A 117 -13.73 10.12 3.37
C GLY A 117 -12.44 9.33 3.64
N PHE A 118 -12.54 8.00 3.59
CA PHE A 118 -11.42 7.09 3.90
C PHE A 118 -10.12 7.41 3.13
N MET A 119 -10.22 7.68 1.82
CA MET A 119 -9.03 7.99 1.00
C MET A 119 -8.44 9.36 1.34
N GLY A 120 -9.28 10.38 1.46
CA GLY A 120 -8.83 11.73 1.80
C GLY A 120 -8.13 11.80 3.15
N ARG A 121 -8.65 11.10 4.16
CA ARG A 121 -8.01 10.97 5.47
C ARG A 121 -6.61 10.36 5.39
N GLY A 122 -6.45 9.27 4.62
CA GLY A 122 -5.16 8.62 4.46
C GLY A 122 -4.12 9.50 3.74
N ILE A 123 -4.55 10.23 2.71
CA ILE A 123 -3.69 11.19 2.00
C ILE A 123 -3.31 12.35 2.93
N ALA A 124 -4.27 12.89 3.67
CA ALA A 124 -4.06 13.96 4.64
C ALA A 124 -3.06 13.55 5.73
N GLU A 125 -3.19 12.34 6.29
CA GLU A 125 -2.26 11.82 7.31
C GLU A 125 -0.82 11.76 6.77
N VAL A 126 -0.62 11.17 5.60
CA VAL A 126 0.72 11.00 5.01
C VAL A 126 1.34 12.35 4.66
N ALA A 127 0.56 13.27 4.09
CA ALA A 127 1.01 14.61 3.74
C ALA A 127 1.38 15.45 4.98
N ALA A 128 0.53 15.46 6.01
CA ALA A 128 0.79 16.18 7.25
C ALA A 128 2.04 15.67 7.95
N ARG A 129 2.25 14.35 7.99
CA ARG A 129 3.46 13.71 8.54
C ARG A 129 4.72 14.01 7.72
N ALA A 130 4.58 14.26 6.42
CA ALA A 130 5.67 14.73 5.56
C ALA A 130 5.98 16.23 5.72
N GLY A 131 5.22 16.95 6.57
CA GLY A 131 5.43 18.36 6.86
C GLY A 131 4.69 19.32 5.92
N ILE A 132 3.72 18.83 5.16
CA ILE A 132 2.89 19.62 4.24
C ILE A 132 1.64 20.10 4.98
N SER A 133 1.26 21.36 4.81
CA SER A 133 -0.02 21.90 5.34
C SER A 133 -1.18 21.40 4.48
N VAL A 134 -2.25 20.91 5.10
CA VAL A 134 -3.34 20.23 4.41
C VAL A 134 -4.69 20.88 4.72
N VAL A 135 -5.40 21.27 3.67
CA VAL A 135 -6.81 21.68 3.73
C VAL A 135 -7.68 20.51 3.32
N LEU A 136 -8.46 19.98 4.24
CA LEU A 136 -9.37 18.87 4.03
C LEU A 136 -10.79 19.41 3.81
N LEU A 137 -11.23 19.40 2.56
CA LEU A 137 -12.54 19.90 2.15
C LEU A 137 -13.56 18.76 2.00
N ASP A 138 -14.78 18.97 2.46
CA ASP A 138 -15.93 18.10 2.14
C ASP A 138 -17.18 18.95 1.85
N ARG A 139 -18.29 18.30 1.51
CA ARG A 139 -19.55 18.94 1.11
C ARG A 139 -20.15 19.86 2.18
N ASP A 140 -19.88 19.57 3.45
CA ASP A 140 -20.41 20.26 4.62
C ASP A 140 -19.36 20.24 5.75
N GLY A 141 -19.46 21.20 6.67
CA GLY A 141 -18.47 21.36 7.75
C GLY A 141 -18.42 20.15 8.67
N ALA A 142 -19.55 19.49 8.92
CA ALA A 142 -19.60 18.30 9.77
C ALA A 142 -18.85 17.12 9.15
N ALA A 143 -18.96 16.92 7.83
CA ALA A 143 -18.23 15.90 7.09
C ALA A 143 -16.72 16.17 7.06
N ALA A 144 -16.33 17.43 6.88
CA ALA A 144 -14.93 17.85 6.92
C ALA A 144 -14.30 17.63 8.32
N GLU A 145 -15.00 18.04 9.38
CA GLU A 145 -14.58 17.83 10.77
C GLU A 145 -14.54 16.37 11.15
N ALA A 146 -15.53 15.57 10.73
CA ALA A 146 -15.49 14.11 10.93
C ALA A 146 -14.27 13.49 10.23
N GLY A 147 -13.90 14.03 9.07
CA GLY A 147 -12.67 13.75 8.35
C GLY A 147 -11.43 13.99 9.19
N HIS A 148 -11.29 15.24 9.61
CA HIS A 148 -10.20 15.75 10.44
C HIS A 148 -10.02 14.94 11.73
N ALA A 149 -11.10 14.75 12.49
CA ALA A 149 -11.09 13.92 13.70
C ALA A 149 -10.63 12.49 13.42
N GLY A 150 -10.99 11.92 12.26
CA GLY A 150 -10.51 10.61 11.84
C GLY A 150 -9.00 10.55 11.59
N VAL A 151 -8.42 11.62 11.05
CA VAL A 151 -6.96 11.71 10.88
C VAL A 151 -6.27 11.80 12.23
N LEU A 152 -6.79 12.63 13.15
CA LEU A 152 -6.24 12.74 14.51
C LEU A 152 -6.25 11.38 15.24
N ALA A 153 -7.38 10.66 15.18
CA ALA A 153 -7.50 9.33 15.78
C ALA A 153 -6.50 8.33 15.18
N ALA A 154 -6.21 8.42 13.87
CA ALA A 154 -5.21 7.58 13.23
C ALA A 154 -3.79 7.89 13.72
N LEU A 155 -3.44 9.17 13.88
CA LEU A 155 -2.16 9.59 14.44
C LEU A 155 -2.01 9.11 15.90
N ASP A 156 -3.05 9.29 16.71
CA ASP A 156 -3.07 8.83 18.12
C ASP A 156 -2.86 7.32 18.22
N ALA A 157 -3.49 6.55 17.34
CA ALA A 157 -3.31 5.10 17.30
C ALA A 157 -1.87 4.69 16.91
N GLN A 158 -1.14 5.49 16.12
CA GLN A 158 0.28 5.22 15.82
C GLN A 158 1.17 5.57 17.01
N THR A 159 0.88 6.66 17.71
CA THR A 159 1.59 7.06 18.94
C THR A 159 1.42 6.02 20.04
N ALA A 160 0.18 5.56 20.28
CA ALA A 160 -0.11 4.51 21.25
C ALA A 160 0.59 3.17 20.93
N ARG A 161 0.92 2.92 19.66
CA ARG A 161 1.69 1.75 19.21
C ARG A 161 3.21 1.96 19.22
N GLY A 162 3.70 3.12 19.67
CA GLY A 162 5.11 3.48 19.65
C GLY A 162 5.70 3.68 18.26
N ARG A 163 4.87 3.92 17.24
CA ARG A 163 5.30 4.09 15.83
C ARG A 163 5.48 5.55 15.43
N LEU A 164 4.97 6.48 16.24
CA LEU A 164 5.06 7.92 16.05
C LEU A 164 5.35 8.57 17.41
N ALA A 165 6.28 9.52 17.44
CA ALA A 165 6.58 10.30 18.63
C ALA A 165 5.52 11.41 18.81
N GLU A 166 5.24 11.78 20.06
CA GLU A 166 4.19 12.76 20.42
C GLU A 166 4.42 14.12 19.75
N ASP A 167 5.66 14.62 19.78
CA ASP A 167 6.06 15.87 19.12
C ASP A 167 5.75 15.89 17.62
N ARG A 168 6.02 14.78 16.94
CA ARG A 168 5.73 14.61 15.51
C ARG A 168 4.25 14.47 15.23
N ARG A 169 3.50 13.83 16.13
CA ARG A 169 2.05 13.75 16.05
C ARG A 169 1.43 15.13 16.14
N ASP A 170 1.83 15.93 17.14
CA ASP A 170 1.26 17.26 17.35
C ASP A 170 1.62 18.21 16.21
N ALA A 171 2.85 18.14 15.71
CA ALA A 171 3.24 18.89 14.52
C ALA A 171 2.42 18.48 13.28
N ALA A 172 2.09 17.20 13.10
CA ALA A 172 1.24 16.77 12.00
C ALA A 172 -0.22 17.24 12.19
N ALA A 173 -0.75 17.15 13.41
CA ALA A 173 -2.10 17.64 13.74
C ALA A 173 -2.25 19.14 13.46
N ALA A 174 -1.26 19.95 13.84
CA ALA A 174 -1.27 21.40 13.63
C ALA A 174 -1.25 21.82 12.15
N ARG A 175 -0.93 20.91 11.23
CA ARG A 175 -0.92 21.17 9.78
C ARG A 175 -2.26 20.90 9.09
N LEU A 176 -3.23 20.33 9.80
CA LEU A 176 -4.51 19.96 9.23
C LEU A 176 -5.53 21.08 9.47
N THR A 177 -6.35 21.35 8.46
CA THR A 177 -7.46 22.31 8.55
C THR A 177 -8.67 21.71 7.84
N ALA A 178 -9.79 21.59 8.55
CA ALA A 178 -11.07 21.21 7.96
C ALA A 178 -11.73 22.43 7.31
N ALA A 179 -12.34 22.23 6.14
CA ALA A 179 -13.08 23.28 5.44
C ALA A 179 -14.31 22.70 4.72
N SER A 180 -15.31 23.54 4.51
CA SER A 180 -16.48 23.21 3.66
C SER A 180 -16.69 24.20 2.52
N ASP A 181 -15.89 25.27 2.48
CA ASP A 181 -15.89 26.26 1.41
C ASP A 181 -14.68 26.05 0.50
N PHE A 182 -14.92 26.04 -0.81
CA PHE A 182 -13.90 25.95 -1.83
C PHE A 182 -12.90 27.10 -1.76
N ALA A 183 -13.29 28.27 -1.23
CA ALA A 183 -12.37 29.39 -1.02
C ALA A 183 -11.15 29.01 -0.16
N ALA A 184 -11.28 28.02 0.74
CA ALA A 184 -10.17 27.53 1.54
C ALA A 184 -9.07 26.81 0.72
N LEU A 185 -9.38 26.41 -0.52
CA LEU A 185 -8.40 25.82 -1.44
C LEU A 185 -7.58 26.87 -2.19
N ALA A 186 -7.93 28.15 -2.10
CA ALA A 186 -7.19 29.23 -2.74
C ALA A 186 -5.74 29.26 -2.21
N GLY A 187 -4.78 29.26 -3.14
CA GLY A 187 -3.34 29.27 -2.78
C GLY A 187 -2.77 27.91 -2.34
N CYS A 188 -3.52 26.81 -2.51
CA CYS A 188 -2.94 25.47 -2.43
C CYS A 188 -2.01 25.21 -3.62
N ASP A 189 -0.81 24.67 -3.36
CA ASP A 189 0.18 24.32 -4.39
C ASP A 189 -0.25 23.09 -5.22
N LEU A 190 -1.03 22.20 -4.61
CA LEU A 190 -1.57 20.98 -5.21
C LEU A 190 -2.96 20.72 -4.66
N VAL A 191 -3.88 20.27 -5.51
CA VAL A 191 -5.22 19.81 -5.09
C VAL A 191 -5.42 18.38 -5.54
N ILE A 192 -5.83 17.50 -4.62
CA ILE A 192 -6.13 16.09 -4.89
C ILE A 192 -7.62 15.85 -4.66
N GLU A 193 -8.26 15.28 -5.67
CA GLU A 193 -9.65 14.86 -5.58
C GLU A 193 -9.76 13.44 -5.04
N ALA A 194 -10.45 13.29 -3.92
CA ALA A 194 -10.72 12.03 -3.21
C ALA A 194 -12.22 11.85 -2.94
N ALA A 195 -13.07 12.35 -3.85
CA ALA A 195 -14.52 12.25 -3.80
C ALA A 195 -15.03 10.86 -4.27
N PRO A 196 -16.30 10.50 -3.99
CA PRO A 196 -16.91 9.29 -4.51
C PRO A 196 -16.84 9.18 -6.03
N GLU A 197 -16.83 7.95 -6.55
CA GLU A 197 -16.76 7.67 -7.99
C GLU A 197 -18.11 7.93 -8.68
N ASP A 198 -18.41 9.21 -8.93
CA ASP A 198 -19.53 9.68 -9.74
C ASP A 198 -19.00 10.66 -10.78
N ARG A 199 -19.14 10.32 -12.07
CA ARG A 199 -18.61 11.14 -13.18
C ARG A 199 -19.19 12.55 -13.21
N ALA A 200 -20.49 12.71 -12.95
CA ALA A 200 -21.14 14.01 -12.97
C ALA A 200 -20.68 14.85 -11.78
N LEU A 201 -20.50 14.24 -10.61
CA LEU A 201 -19.93 14.90 -9.44
C LEU A 201 -18.49 15.37 -9.72
N LYS A 202 -17.64 14.50 -10.27
CA LYS A 202 -16.24 14.83 -10.57
C LYS A 202 -16.10 15.94 -11.60
N ALA A 203 -16.93 15.92 -12.66
CA ALA A 203 -16.97 17.01 -13.63
C ALA A 203 -17.31 18.35 -12.97
N ARG A 204 -18.34 18.38 -12.10
CA ARG A 204 -18.73 19.59 -11.34
C ARG A 204 -17.65 20.03 -10.35
N LEU A 205 -16.94 19.10 -9.73
CA LEU A 205 -15.84 19.43 -8.83
C LEU A 205 -14.68 20.03 -9.62
N GLY A 206 -14.29 19.41 -10.74
CA GLY A 206 -13.28 19.87 -11.69
C GLY A 206 -13.42 21.34 -12.04
N VAL A 207 -14.59 21.73 -12.55
CA VAL A 207 -14.88 23.11 -12.94
C VAL A 207 -14.74 24.08 -11.75
N ARG A 208 -15.24 23.71 -10.56
CA ARG A 208 -15.28 24.62 -9.40
C ARG A 208 -13.93 24.98 -8.80
N HIS A 209 -12.91 24.12 -8.92
CA HIS A 209 -11.59 24.39 -8.31
C HIS A 209 -10.50 24.79 -9.31
N GLN A 210 -10.74 24.67 -10.63
CA GLN A 210 -9.78 25.06 -11.67
C GLN A 210 -9.31 26.52 -11.56
N HIS A 211 -10.16 27.43 -11.07
CA HIS A 211 -9.82 28.85 -10.92
C HIS A 211 -9.13 29.21 -9.60
N LEU A 212 -9.07 28.27 -8.64
CA LEU A 212 -8.57 28.52 -7.28
C LEU A 212 -7.12 28.09 -7.09
N VAL A 213 -6.61 27.25 -7.99
CA VAL A 213 -5.22 26.82 -8.00
C VAL A 213 -4.45 27.75 -8.93
N PRO A 214 -3.33 28.37 -8.47
CA PRO A 214 -2.50 29.16 -9.37
C PRO A 214 -2.08 28.30 -10.57
N PRO A 215 -2.08 28.85 -11.81
CA PRO A 215 -1.82 28.05 -13.00
C PRO A 215 -0.46 27.36 -12.86
N PRO A 216 -0.39 26.02 -12.94
CA PRO A 216 0.89 25.34 -12.89
C PRO A 216 1.69 25.68 -14.15
N CYS A 217 3.00 25.79 -13.98
CA CYS A 217 3.97 25.81 -15.06
C CYS A 217 3.74 24.57 -15.96
N ARG A 218 3.17 24.79 -17.15
CA ARG A 218 2.93 23.87 -18.29
C ARG A 218 2.23 22.51 -17.99
N PRO A 219 1.17 22.14 -18.75
CA PRO A 219 0.49 20.86 -18.56
C PRO A 219 1.38 19.67 -18.93
N CYS A 220 1.42 18.65 -18.08
CA CYS A 220 1.89 17.32 -18.43
C CYS A 220 0.88 16.67 -19.39
N ALA A 221 1.15 16.71 -20.69
CA ALA A 221 0.35 16.05 -21.71
C ALA A 221 0.33 14.53 -21.49
N GLY A 222 -0.84 13.98 -21.19
CA GLY A 222 -0.98 12.56 -20.89
C GLY A 222 -2.41 12.08 -20.76
N GLU A 223 -3.38 12.68 -21.46
CA GLU A 223 -4.69 12.05 -21.65
C GLU A 223 -5.22 12.42 -23.05
N PRO A 224 -5.62 11.43 -23.88
CA PRO A 224 -6.28 11.74 -25.13
C PRO A 224 -7.63 12.39 -24.80
N ALA A 225 -7.79 13.64 -25.24
CA ALA A 225 -8.95 14.46 -25.01
C ALA A 225 -10.24 13.74 -25.46
N ALA A 226 -11.11 13.44 -24.51
CA ALA A 226 -12.52 13.22 -24.78
C ALA A 226 -13.26 14.54 -24.53
N GLY A 227 -13.26 15.41 -25.56
CA GLY A 227 -14.28 16.45 -25.80
C GLY A 227 -14.30 17.68 -24.90
N ALA A 228 -14.21 18.84 -25.54
CA ALA A 228 -14.59 20.20 -25.10
C ALA A 228 -13.65 20.94 -24.11
N ASP A 229 -12.83 21.81 -24.71
CA ASP A 229 -12.39 23.14 -24.26
C ASP A 229 -12.55 23.51 -22.78
N GLY A 230 -11.43 23.45 -22.06
CA GLY A 230 -11.27 23.92 -20.69
C GLY A 230 -9.98 23.35 -20.10
N GLY A 231 -8.88 24.07 -20.24
CA GLY A 231 -7.53 23.61 -19.85
C GLY A 231 -7.48 23.12 -18.39
N PRO A 232 -6.91 21.93 -18.10
CA PRO A 232 -7.10 21.35 -16.79
C PRO A 232 -5.98 21.73 -15.82
N ALA A 233 -6.40 22.08 -14.60
CA ALA A 233 -5.65 21.82 -13.38
C ALA A 233 -5.21 20.34 -13.37
N LEU A 234 -4.03 20.05 -12.83
CA LEU A 234 -3.52 18.68 -12.73
C LEU A 234 -4.38 17.87 -11.74
N LEU A 235 -5.49 17.32 -12.21
CA LEU A 235 -6.37 16.43 -11.47
C LEU A 235 -5.74 15.04 -11.45
N LEU A 236 -5.00 14.70 -10.40
CA LEU A 236 -4.59 13.31 -10.16
C LEU A 236 -5.81 12.52 -9.65
N SER A 237 -6.71 12.14 -10.56
CA SER A 237 -7.93 11.37 -10.22
C SER A 237 -7.66 9.88 -9.96
N ARG A 238 -6.39 9.42 -9.96
CA ARG A 238 -6.10 7.99 -9.76
C ARG A 238 -4.64 7.69 -9.37
N ALA A 239 -4.35 7.55 -8.07
CA ALA A 239 -3.23 6.74 -7.56
C ALA A 239 -3.28 6.59 -6.02
N ALA A 240 -4.20 5.76 -5.51
CA ALA A 240 -4.11 5.26 -4.13
C ALA A 240 -4.67 3.84 -4.00
N HIS A 241 -4.21 2.94 -4.87
CA HIS A 241 -4.27 1.50 -4.59
C HIS A 241 -2.83 1.01 -4.43
N GLY A 242 -2.28 1.16 -3.22
CA GLY A 242 -1.00 0.54 -2.88
C GLY A 242 0.06 1.48 -2.31
N ALA A 243 -0.27 2.25 -1.27
CA ALA A 243 0.73 2.81 -0.35
C ALA A 243 0.06 3.17 0.99
N GLY A 244 -0.65 2.21 1.57
CA GLY A 244 -1.25 2.33 2.89
C GLY A 244 -1.12 1.00 3.60
N GLY A 245 -0.24 0.93 4.59
CA GLY A 245 -0.08 -0.25 5.42
C GLY A 245 -1.40 -0.59 6.12
N GLY A 246 -1.91 -1.80 5.85
CA GLY A 246 -2.80 -2.53 6.76
C GLY A 246 -4.17 -1.91 7.01
N GLY A 247 -5.05 -2.01 6.01
CA GLY A 247 -6.48 -1.74 6.19
C GLY A 247 -7.31 -2.24 5.01
N ALA A 248 -6.98 -3.40 4.43
CA ALA A 248 -7.90 -4.05 3.51
C ALA A 248 -9.22 -4.29 4.26
N ARG A 249 -10.35 -3.86 3.68
CA ARG A 249 -11.68 -4.10 4.26
C ARG A 249 -11.78 -5.55 4.78
N PRO A 250 -12.23 -5.77 6.03
CA PRO A 250 -12.40 -7.10 6.57
C PRO A 250 -13.20 -7.98 5.60
N ARG A 251 -12.76 -9.22 5.36
CA ARG A 251 -13.42 -10.16 4.42
C ARG A 251 -14.92 -10.38 4.72
N HIS A 252 -15.39 -10.11 5.94
CA HIS A 252 -16.81 -10.22 6.30
C HIS A 252 -17.72 -9.15 5.67
N GLN A 253 -17.16 -8.02 5.19
CA GLN A 253 -17.93 -6.95 4.52
C GLN A 253 -17.88 -7.03 2.99
N ARG A 254 -17.35 -8.13 2.44
CA ARG A 254 -17.45 -8.47 1.01
C ARG A 254 -18.54 -9.52 0.81
N ARG A 255 -19.78 -9.19 1.19
CA ARG A 255 -20.97 -9.88 0.70
C ARG A 255 -21.77 -8.90 -0.13
N ASP A 256 -22.45 -9.45 -1.13
CA ASP A 256 -23.26 -8.78 -2.16
C ASP A 256 -22.50 -8.24 -3.37
N ALA A 257 -21.80 -9.14 -4.05
CA ALA A 257 -21.86 -9.19 -5.51
C ALA A 257 -22.44 -10.56 -5.88
N GLY A 258 -23.59 -10.57 -6.55
CA GLY A 258 -24.33 -11.77 -6.96
C GLY A 258 -23.50 -12.77 -7.78
N PRO A 259 -24.04 -13.97 -8.03
CA PRO A 259 -23.28 -15.09 -8.57
C PRO A 259 -22.67 -14.73 -9.92
N ARG A 260 -21.33 -14.59 -9.95
CA ARG A 260 -20.58 -14.54 -11.20
C ARG A 260 -20.71 -15.90 -11.87
N ALA A 261 -21.30 -15.90 -13.06
CA ALA A 261 -21.49 -17.04 -13.92
C ALA A 261 -20.23 -17.92 -13.95
N GLY A 262 -20.39 -19.16 -13.50
CA GLY A 262 -19.36 -20.18 -13.57
C GLY A 262 -19.05 -20.51 -15.03
N PHE A 263 -17.77 -20.49 -15.37
CA PHE A 263 -17.25 -21.07 -16.59
C PHE A 263 -17.43 -22.59 -16.50
N ARG A 264 -18.59 -23.12 -16.95
CA ARG A 264 -18.80 -24.56 -17.11
C ARG A 264 -18.02 -25.00 -18.35
N ARG A 265 -17.18 -26.04 -18.19
CA ARG A 265 -16.63 -26.78 -19.33
C ARG A 265 -17.80 -27.48 -20.06
N PRO A 266 -17.80 -27.53 -21.40
CA PRO A 266 -18.83 -28.27 -22.12
C PRO A 266 -18.63 -29.78 -21.90
N ASP A 267 -19.70 -30.45 -21.48
CA ASP A 267 -19.78 -31.91 -21.40
C ASP A 267 -20.08 -32.45 -22.82
N PRO A 268 -19.39 -33.48 -23.31
CA PRO A 268 -19.49 -33.91 -24.70
C PRO A 268 -20.59 -34.96 -24.84
N GLN A 269 -21.86 -34.55 -24.79
CA GLN A 269 -23.01 -35.39 -25.17
C GLN A 269 -24.32 -34.58 -25.09
N ASP A 270 -24.72 -33.90 -26.17
CA ASP A 270 -26.13 -33.80 -26.57
C ASP A 270 -26.25 -33.30 -28.03
N PRO A 271 -26.70 -34.14 -28.99
CA PRO A 271 -27.03 -33.71 -30.34
C PRO A 271 -28.46 -33.16 -30.37
N HIS A 272 -28.73 -32.21 -31.27
CA HIS A 272 -30.03 -31.59 -31.58
C HIS A 272 -30.40 -30.32 -30.80
N ARG A 273 -30.14 -29.17 -31.43
CA ARG A 273 -31.19 -28.20 -31.79
C ARG A 273 -30.62 -27.16 -32.76
N GLY A 274 -30.91 -27.37 -34.04
CA GLY A 274 -31.03 -26.30 -35.01
C GLY A 274 -32.49 -25.87 -35.10
N GLU A 275 -32.70 -24.57 -35.14
CA GLU A 275 -33.63 -23.76 -35.96
C GLU A 275 -33.56 -22.31 -35.46
#